data_AF-A0AAU2NK04-F1
#
_entry.id   AF-A0AAU2NK04-F1
#
_cell.length_a   1.000
_cell.length_b   1.000
_cell.length_c   1.000
_cell.angle_alpha   90.00
_cell.angle_beta   90.00
_cell.angle_gamma   90.00
#
_symmetry.space_group_name_H-M   'P 1'
#
loop_
_entity.id
_entity.type
_entity.pdbx_description
1 polymer ?
#
loop_
_entity_poly.entity_id
_entity_poly.type
_entity_poly.pdbx_seq_one_letter_code
_entity_poly.pdbx_strand_id
1 'polypeptide(L)'
;MSGHFIVSNISVEERDEARSNGATWSDLQHGNIGWTPASRALLSKALNGQAIPSREGLPPHRYLDFAQAGNPDKDKTARFLRTTTASWVSHNRLLRPTGAGLGLKQLAKKAQDAWALNKLNEALVEQFLDPQGARVTIEIYHLGGHEMT
;
A
#
# COMPACT_ATOMS: atom_id res chain seq x y z
N MET A 1 -2.55 0.78 11.96
CA MET A 1 -1.65 1.73 11.27
C MET A 1 -2.34 2.23 10.00
N SER A 2 -1.93 3.34 9.38
CA SER A 2 -2.25 3.66 7.97
C SER A 2 -1.02 3.49 7.08
N GLY A 3 -1.26 3.17 5.81
CA GLY A 3 -0.25 2.95 4.78
C GLY A 3 0.12 4.20 4.01
N HIS A 4 1.08 4.06 3.09
CA HIS A 4 1.38 5.12 2.13
C HIS A 4 0.52 4.96 0.88
N PHE A 5 0.40 3.75 0.34
CA PHE A 5 -0.36 3.49 -0.87
C PHE A 5 -1.46 2.46 -0.59
N ILE A 6 -2.42 2.38 -1.50
CA ILE A 6 -3.46 1.34 -1.48
C ILE A 6 -3.44 0.59 -2.80
N VAL A 7 -3.60 -0.72 -2.73
CA VAL A 7 -3.95 -1.58 -3.86
C VAL A 7 -5.17 -2.39 -3.47
N SER A 8 -6.23 -2.37 -4.27
CA SER A 8 -7.45 -3.11 -3.94
C SER A 8 -7.20 -4.63 -3.88
N ASN A 9 -6.43 -5.16 -4.83
CA ASN A 9 -6.16 -6.59 -4.97
C ASN A 9 -4.73 -6.83 -5.46
N ILE A 10 -4.06 -7.86 -4.98
CA ILE A 10 -2.83 -8.43 -5.58
C ILE A 10 -3.00 -9.94 -5.76
N SER A 11 -2.24 -10.57 -6.66
CA SER A 11 -2.17 -12.03 -6.73
C SER A 11 -1.27 -12.62 -5.62
N VAL A 12 -1.33 -13.94 -5.45
CA VAL A 12 -0.43 -14.66 -4.52
C VAL A 12 1.02 -14.56 -5.00
N GLU A 13 1.22 -14.64 -6.31
CA GLU A 13 2.53 -14.51 -6.96
C GLU A 13 3.10 -13.10 -6.77
N GLU A 14 2.29 -12.04 -6.94
CA GLU A 14 2.70 -10.66 -6.70
C GLU A 14 3.12 -10.45 -5.23
N ARG A 15 2.40 -11.05 -4.28
CA ARG A 15 2.76 -11.03 -2.86
C ARG A 15 4.09 -11.72 -2.62
N ASP A 16 4.26 -12.93 -3.16
CA ASP A 16 5.45 -13.74 -2.90
C ASP A 16 6.69 -13.16 -3.58
N GLU A 17 6.54 -12.60 -4.78
CA GLU A 17 7.60 -11.84 -5.45
C GLU A 17 8.03 -10.64 -4.61
N ALA A 18 7.09 -9.84 -4.10
CA ALA A 18 7.40 -8.71 -3.22
C ALA A 18 8.16 -9.18 -1.96
N ARG A 19 7.72 -10.29 -1.34
CA ARG A 19 8.37 -10.86 -0.15
C ARG A 19 9.79 -11.35 -0.42
N SER A 20 10.01 -12.05 -1.54
CA SER A 20 11.34 -12.47 -1.98
C SER A 20 12.27 -11.29 -2.28
N ASN A 21 11.72 -10.08 -2.43
CA ASN A 21 12.44 -8.83 -2.65
C ASN A 21 12.39 -7.88 -1.44
N GLY A 22 12.23 -8.43 -0.23
CA GLY A 22 12.41 -7.69 1.02
C GLY A 22 11.14 -7.07 1.61
N ALA A 23 9.97 -7.30 1.01
CA ALA A 23 8.71 -6.95 1.65
C ALA A 23 8.41 -7.90 2.81
N THR A 24 7.83 -7.37 3.87
CA THR A 24 7.16 -8.15 4.90
C THR A 24 5.65 -8.10 4.70
N TRP A 25 4.96 -9.18 5.06
CA TRP A 25 3.51 -9.27 5.02
C TRP A 25 2.98 -9.09 6.44
N SER A 26 2.22 -8.02 6.69
CA SER A 26 1.78 -7.70 8.04
C SER A 26 0.73 -8.68 8.57
N ASP A 27 0.51 -8.64 9.88
CA ASP A 27 -0.69 -9.20 10.50
C ASP A 27 -1.96 -8.56 9.95
N LEU A 28 -3.06 -9.29 10.06
CA LEU A 28 -4.38 -8.83 9.66
C LEU A 28 -4.78 -7.62 10.48
N GLN A 29 -5.21 -6.57 9.79
CA GLN A 29 -5.79 -5.38 10.40
C GLN A 29 -7.29 -5.45 10.30
N HIS A 30 -8.00 -4.91 11.30
CA HIS A 30 -9.46 -4.85 11.34
C HIS A 30 -10.16 -6.21 11.12
N GLY A 31 -9.51 -7.31 11.49
CA GLY A 31 -10.10 -8.66 11.38
C GLY A 31 -11.41 -8.80 12.14
N ASN A 32 -11.58 -8.04 13.23
CA ASN A 32 -12.79 -7.99 14.03
C ASN A 32 -13.97 -7.24 13.37
N ILE A 33 -13.73 -6.45 12.33
CA ILE A 33 -14.78 -5.70 11.60
C ILE A 33 -15.43 -6.60 10.55
N GLY A 34 -14.63 -7.43 9.88
CA GLY A 34 -15.08 -8.31 8.81
C GLY A 34 -15.55 -7.57 7.54
N TRP A 35 -15.91 -8.36 6.54
CA TRP A 35 -16.44 -7.89 5.26
C TRP A 35 -17.97 -7.81 5.30
N THR A 36 -18.48 -6.71 5.84
CA THR A 36 -19.92 -6.41 5.94
C THR A 36 -20.34 -5.43 4.84
N PRO A 37 -21.65 -5.24 4.58
CA PRO A 37 -22.10 -4.20 3.66
C PRO A 37 -21.61 -2.79 4.06
N ALA A 38 -21.55 -2.51 5.36
CA ALA A 38 -21.09 -1.22 5.87
C ALA A 38 -19.59 -0.99 5.63
N SER A 39 -18.73 -1.98 5.93
CA SER A 39 -17.29 -1.84 5.71
C SER A 39 -16.94 -1.78 4.21
N ARG A 40 -17.64 -2.53 3.35
CA ARG A 40 -17.52 -2.40 1.89
C ARG A 40 -17.92 -1.02 1.37
N ALA A 41 -19.04 -0.48 1.84
CA ALA A 41 -19.47 0.86 1.46
C ALA A 41 -18.47 1.94 1.90
N LEU A 42 -17.91 1.79 3.10
CA LEU A 42 -16.89 2.70 3.61
C LEU A 42 -15.60 2.64 2.77
N LEU A 43 -15.12 1.44 2.44
CA LEU A 43 -13.97 1.25 1.56
C LEU A 43 -14.22 1.86 0.19
N SER A 44 -15.39 1.61 -0.41
CA SER A 44 -15.75 2.17 -1.71
C SER A 44 -15.72 3.69 -1.71
N LYS A 45 -16.26 4.35 -0.67
CA LYS A 45 -16.15 5.81 -0.51
C LYS A 45 -14.69 6.25 -0.42
N ALA A 46 -13.90 5.57 0.42
CA ALA A 46 -12.50 5.90 0.62
C ALA A 46 -11.67 5.80 -0.67
N LEU A 47 -11.82 4.71 -1.44
CA LEU A 47 -11.10 4.50 -2.70
C LEU A 47 -11.49 5.52 -3.78
N ASN A 48 -12.73 6.02 -3.76
CA ASN A 48 -13.19 7.08 -4.64
C ASN A 48 -12.83 8.50 -4.15
N GLY A 49 -11.94 8.62 -3.16
CA GLY A 49 -11.47 9.92 -2.65
C GLY A 49 -12.52 10.70 -1.85
N GLN A 50 -13.64 10.08 -1.48
CA GLN A 50 -14.66 10.71 -0.66
C GLN A 50 -14.23 10.72 0.81
N ALA A 51 -14.70 11.73 1.55
CA ALA A 51 -14.49 11.77 2.99
C ALA A 51 -15.19 10.59 3.68
N ILE A 52 -14.49 9.98 4.64
CA ILE A 52 -15.02 8.96 5.54
C ILE A 52 -14.91 9.44 6.99
N PRO A 53 -15.76 8.96 7.92
CA PRO A 53 -15.68 9.39 9.32
C PRO A 53 -14.38 8.95 10.01
N SER A 54 -13.95 7.71 9.77
CA SER A 54 -12.81 7.07 10.42
C SER A 54 -12.34 5.85 9.62
N ARG A 55 -11.07 5.46 9.78
CA ARG A 55 -10.53 4.20 9.25
C ARG A 55 -11.02 2.96 10.00
N GLU A 56 -11.50 3.10 11.23
CA GLU A 56 -11.79 1.97 12.14
C GLU A 56 -12.90 1.05 11.62
N GLY A 57 -13.79 1.57 10.75
CA GLY A 57 -14.83 0.79 10.09
C GLY A 57 -14.39 0.14 8.77
N LEU A 58 -13.14 0.32 8.35
CA LEU A 58 -12.64 -0.26 7.10
C LEU A 58 -12.56 -1.78 7.22
N PRO A 59 -12.78 -2.52 6.12
CA PRO A 59 -12.74 -3.96 6.15
C PRO A 59 -11.33 -4.50 6.44
N PRO A 60 -11.23 -5.80 6.72
CA PRO A 60 -9.95 -6.44 6.94
C PRO A 60 -8.97 -6.20 5.79
N HIS A 61 -7.72 -5.94 6.13
CA HIS A 61 -6.65 -5.69 5.17
C HIS A 61 -5.29 -6.05 5.76
N ARG A 62 -4.27 -6.13 4.91
CA ARG A 62 -2.87 -6.31 5.30
C ARG A 62 -1.99 -5.30 4.59
N TYR A 63 -0.74 -5.22 5.02
CA TYR A 63 0.28 -4.41 4.38
C TYR A 63 1.34 -5.29 3.73
N LEU A 64 1.75 -4.92 2.52
CA LEU A 64 3.14 -5.12 2.10
C LEU A 64 3.97 -3.98 2.66
N ASP A 65 5.02 -4.34 3.39
CA ASP A 65 5.88 -3.38 4.06
C ASP A 65 7.34 -3.59 3.69
N PHE A 66 7.90 -2.60 3.00
CA PHE A 66 9.31 -2.54 2.64
C PHE A 66 9.99 -1.55 3.57
N ALA A 67 10.69 -2.04 4.58
CA ALA A 67 11.46 -1.23 5.51
C ALA A 67 12.96 -1.39 5.22
N GLN A 68 13.74 -0.32 5.38
CA GLN A 68 15.20 -0.42 5.36
C GLN A 68 15.75 -1.00 6.66
N ALA A 69 15.15 -0.69 7.80
CA ALA A 69 15.63 -1.15 9.10
C ALA A 69 15.56 -2.69 9.15
N GLY A 70 16.68 -3.34 9.44
CA GLY A 70 16.76 -4.81 9.50
C GLY A 70 16.67 -5.54 8.15
N ASN A 71 16.64 -4.82 7.03
CA ASN A 71 16.64 -5.42 5.70
C ASN A 71 18.09 -5.62 5.20
N PRO A 72 18.58 -6.86 5.09
CA PRO A 72 19.93 -7.15 4.62
C PRO A 72 20.11 -6.87 3.12
N ASP A 73 19.01 -6.85 2.36
CA ASP A 73 18.98 -6.76 0.90
C ASP A 73 18.35 -5.44 0.44
N LYS A 74 18.74 -4.31 1.07
CA LYS A 74 18.17 -2.98 0.75
C LYS A 74 18.31 -2.62 -0.73
N ASP A 75 19.46 -2.91 -1.33
CA ASP A 75 19.72 -2.59 -2.74
C ASP A 75 18.88 -3.44 -3.68
N LYS A 76 18.64 -4.71 -3.33
CA LYS A 76 17.71 -5.60 -4.06
C LYS A 76 16.29 -5.06 -3.96
N THR A 77 15.87 -4.66 -2.76
CA THR A 77 14.55 -4.09 -2.49
C THR A 77 14.33 -2.80 -3.29
N ALA A 78 15.29 -1.87 -3.25
CA ALA A 78 15.24 -0.63 -4.01
C ALA A 78 15.20 -0.88 -5.52
N ARG A 79 15.98 -1.84 -6.01
CA ARG A 79 15.95 -2.26 -7.42
C ARG A 79 14.58 -2.81 -7.80
N PHE A 80 14.03 -3.72 -7.01
CA PHE A 80 12.69 -4.28 -7.22
C PHE A 80 11.63 -3.17 -7.29
N LEU A 81 11.57 -2.27 -6.30
CA LEU A 81 10.60 -1.16 -6.32
C LEU A 81 10.77 -0.26 -7.55
N ARG A 82 12.01 -0.03 -7.99
CA ARG A 82 12.33 0.79 -9.15
C ARG A 82 11.96 0.13 -10.48
N THR A 83 12.03 -1.19 -10.59
CA THR A 83 11.93 -1.90 -11.89
C THR A 83 10.81 -2.91 -11.98
N THR A 84 10.06 -3.16 -10.90
CA THR A 84 8.98 -4.14 -10.92
C THR A 84 7.95 -3.77 -11.98
N THR A 85 7.58 -4.77 -12.79
CA THR A 85 6.51 -4.70 -13.78
C THR A 85 5.25 -5.38 -13.26
N ALA A 86 5.19 -5.66 -11.95
CA ALA A 86 4.03 -6.27 -11.33
C ALA A 86 2.80 -5.39 -11.57
N SER A 87 1.69 -6.03 -11.93
CA SER A 87 0.50 -5.34 -12.40
C SER A 87 -0.14 -4.42 -11.34
N TRP A 88 0.16 -4.65 -10.06
CA TRP A 88 -0.22 -3.76 -8.97
C TRP A 88 0.45 -2.39 -9.01
N VAL A 89 1.63 -2.23 -9.64
CA VAL A 89 2.26 -0.93 -9.92
C VAL A 89 1.73 -0.39 -11.26
N SER A 90 0.46 0.00 -11.27
CA SER A 90 -0.17 0.63 -12.43
C SER A 90 -1.13 1.74 -11.99
N HIS A 91 -1.38 2.73 -12.86
CA HIS A 91 -2.19 3.91 -12.54
C HIS A 91 -3.62 3.56 -12.12
N ASN A 92 -4.14 2.41 -12.56
CA ASN A 92 -5.49 1.95 -12.22
C ASN A 92 -5.54 1.08 -10.96
N ARG A 93 -4.40 0.72 -10.37
CA ARG A 93 -4.33 -0.21 -9.22
C ARG A 93 -3.63 0.36 -8.00
N LEU A 94 -2.53 1.08 -8.19
CA LEU A 94 -1.85 1.76 -7.10
C LEU A 94 -2.52 3.12 -6.87
N LEU A 95 -3.08 3.30 -5.68
CA LEU A 95 -3.93 4.44 -5.36
C LEU A 95 -3.40 5.22 -4.16
N ARG A 96 -3.66 6.53 -4.16
CA ARG A 96 -3.54 7.42 -2.99
C ARG A 96 -4.76 8.35 -2.91
N PRO A 97 -5.92 7.86 -2.46
CA PRO A 97 -7.10 8.72 -2.30
C PRO A 97 -6.83 9.84 -1.29
N THR A 98 -7.33 11.04 -1.56
CA THR A 98 -7.10 12.24 -0.75
C THR A 98 -8.27 12.59 0.18
N GLY A 99 -9.30 11.75 0.23
CA GLY A 99 -10.47 11.96 1.08
C GLY A 99 -10.12 12.05 2.55
N ALA A 100 -10.77 12.97 3.27
CA ALA A 100 -10.60 13.13 4.71
C ALA A 100 -11.00 11.84 5.47
N GLY A 101 -10.36 11.61 6.62
CA GLY A 101 -10.62 10.45 7.48
C GLY A 101 -9.91 9.16 7.09
N LEU A 102 -9.46 9.00 5.83
CA LEU A 102 -8.64 7.84 5.43
C LEU A 102 -7.22 7.91 5.99
N GLY A 103 -6.66 9.10 6.19
CA GLY A 103 -5.42 9.29 6.96
C GLY A 103 -4.19 8.53 6.44
N LEU A 104 -4.02 8.42 5.12
CA LEU A 104 -2.80 7.86 4.53
C LEU A 104 -1.57 8.64 4.99
N LYS A 105 -0.46 7.93 5.19
CA LYS A 105 0.81 8.53 5.54
C LYS A 105 1.29 9.49 4.46
N GLN A 106 1.83 10.62 4.90
CA GLN A 106 2.47 11.59 4.03
C GLN A 106 3.67 10.94 3.33
N LEU A 107 3.86 11.27 2.05
CA LEU A 107 5.07 10.88 1.32
C LEU A 107 6.22 11.81 1.66
N ALA A 108 7.43 11.27 1.62
CA ALA A 108 8.64 12.07 1.50
C ALA A 108 8.54 12.98 0.26
N LYS A 109 9.18 14.15 0.32
CA LYS A 109 9.03 15.19 -0.71
C LYS A 109 9.31 14.67 -2.13
N LYS A 110 10.38 13.90 -2.32
CA LYS A 110 10.72 13.31 -3.63
C LYS A 110 9.70 12.30 -4.12
N ALA A 111 9.18 11.46 -3.22
CA ALA A 111 8.14 10.50 -3.53
C ALA A 111 6.81 11.19 -3.89
N GLN A 112 6.48 12.29 -3.21
CA GLN A 112 5.34 13.13 -3.55
C GLN A 112 5.47 13.73 -4.95
N ASP A 113 6.65 14.26 -5.29
CA ASP A 113 6.91 14.87 -6.60
C ASP A 113 6.84 13.83 -7.72
N ALA A 114 7.41 12.64 -7.51
CA ALA A 114 7.28 11.53 -8.44
C ALA A 114 5.80 11.09 -8.60
N TRP A 115 5.06 10.99 -7.51
CA TRP A 115 3.63 10.66 -7.57
C TRP A 115 2.84 11.69 -8.39
N ALA A 116 3.08 12.98 -8.18
CA ALA A 116 2.43 14.07 -8.92
C ALA A 116 2.75 14.05 -10.43
N LEU A 117 3.93 13.55 -10.80
CA LEU A 117 4.36 13.36 -12.19
C LEU A 117 3.95 11.98 -12.77
N ASN A 118 3.11 11.24 -12.05
CA ASN A 118 2.62 9.91 -12.45
C ASN A 118 3.73 8.84 -12.61
N LYS A 119 4.83 9.04 -11.89
CA LYS A 119 6.03 8.22 -11.87
C LYS A 119 5.99 7.25 -10.70
N LEU A 120 5.19 6.18 -10.83
CA LEU A 120 4.81 5.30 -9.71
C LEU A 120 6.00 4.56 -9.07
N ASN A 121 6.84 3.91 -9.87
CA ASN A 121 8.01 3.19 -9.35
C ASN A 121 9.01 4.15 -8.69
N GLU A 122 9.21 5.34 -9.28
CA GLU A 122 10.03 6.38 -8.65
C GLU A 122 9.41 6.83 -7.33
N ALA A 123 8.09 7.01 -7.22
CA ALA A 123 7.44 7.35 -5.96
C ALA A 123 7.65 6.29 -4.88
N LEU A 124 7.58 5.00 -5.23
CA LEU A 124 7.82 3.89 -4.30
C LEU A 124 9.27 3.85 -3.82
N VAL A 125 10.24 3.91 -4.74
CA VAL A 125 11.66 3.79 -4.40
C VAL A 125 12.18 5.04 -3.68
N GLU A 126 11.72 6.25 -4.04
CA GLU A 126 12.08 7.48 -3.32
C GLU A 126 11.50 7.48 -1.90
N GLN A 127 10.30 6.92 -1.70
CA GLN A 127 9.73 6.75 -0.37
C GLN A 127 10.53 5.74 0.47
N PHE A 128 10.97 4.65 -0.16
CA PHE A 128 11.80 3.64 0.49
C PHE A 128 13.19 4.17 0.85
N LEU A 129 13.82 4.95 -0.05
CA LEU A 129 15.18 5.46 0.10
C LEU A 129 15.27 6.74 0.94
N ASP A 130 14.14 7.38 1.24
CA ASP A 130 14.12 8.58 2.08
C ASP A 130 14.76 8.31 3.45
N PRO A 131 15.75 9.11 3.89
CA PRO A 131 16.44 8.88 5.17
C PRO A 131 15.56 9.04 6.42
N GLN A 132 14.45 9.77 6.34
CA GLN A 132 13.57 10.06 7.47
C GLN A 132 12.43 9.05 7.57
N GLY A 133 11.90 8.59 6.44
CA GLY A 133 10.84 7.59 6.34
C GLY A 133 11.33 6.15 6.24
N ALA A 134 12.41 5.93 5.49
CA ALA A 134 13.12 4.66 5.22
C ALA A 134 12.23 3.42 5.07
N ARG A 135 10.99 3.62 4.59
CA ARG A 135 9.91 2.63 4.60
C ARG A 135 8.81 3.04 3.63
N VAL A 136 8.30 2.07 2.88
CA VAL A 136 7.06 2.21 2.10
C VAL A 136 6.10 1.08 2.45
N THR A 137 4.83 1.42 2.62
CA THR A 137 3.76 0.46 2.97
C THR A 137 2.59 0.58 2.01
N ILE A 138 2.04 -0.56 1.64
CA ILE A 138 0.94 -0.68 0.69
C ILE A 138 -0.20 -1.46 1.35
N GLU A 139 -1.33 -0.80 1.56
CA GLU A 139 -2.58 -1.40 2.06
C GLU A 139 -3.22 -2.28 1.00
N ILE A 140 -3.58 -3.50 1.37
CA ILE A 140 -4.14 -4.50 0.46
C ILE A 140 -5.39 -5.13 1.08
N TYR A 141 -6.49 -5.06 0.35
CA TYR A 141 -7.81 -5.52 0.80
C TYR A 141 -8.19 -6.90 0.25
N HIS A 142 -7.65 -7.29 -0.90
CA HIS A 142 -7.92 -8.59 -1.52
C HIS A 142 -6.62 -9.29 -1.92
N LEU A 143 -6.62 -10.62 -1.82
CA LEU A 143 -5.54 -11.51 -2.27
C LEU A 143 -6.12 -12.54 -3.24
N GLY A 144 -5.63 -12.56 -4.48
CA GLY A 144 -6.12 -13.45 -5.53
C GLY A 144 -7.59 -13.22 -5.89
N GLY A 145 -8.11 -12.01 -5.68
CA GLY A 145 -9.54 -11.69 -5.88
C GLY A 145 -10.43 -12.04 -4.69
N HIS A 146 -9.87 -12.61 -3.61
CA HIS A 146 -10.60 -12.93 -2.39
C HIS A 146 -10.41 -11.85 -1.32
N GLU A 147 -11.48 -11.56 -0.60
CA GLU A 147 -11.49 -10.69 0.56
C GLU A 147 -10.47 -11.15 1.61
N MET A 148 -9.70 -10.21 2.18
CA MET A 148 -8.71 -10.54 3.20
C MET A 148 -9.38 -11.09 4.47
N THR A 149 -8.81 -12.15 5.04
CA THR A 149 -9.27 -12.77 6.30
C THR A 149 -8.11 -13.09 7.25
#